data_AF-A0A7S2PK54-F1
#
_entry.id   AF-A0A7S2PK54-F1
#
_cell.length_a   1.000
_cell.length_b   1.000
_cell.length_c   1.000
_cell.angle_alpha   90.00
_cell.angle_beta   90.00
_cell.angle_gamma   90.00
#
_symmetry.space_group_name_H-M   'P 1'
#
loop_
_entity.id
_entity.type
_entity.pdbx_description
1 polymer ?
#
loop_
_entity_poly.entity_id
_entity_poly.type
_entity_poly.pdbx_seq_one_letter_code
_entity_poly.pdbx_strand_id
1 'polypeptide(L)'
;SRLARYAAYREVVAESGAEGVLIGHHRDDAVENVLDNLCMGRNLHSVPVLEPVSITEGVPIWRPLTSWGKAEIRAFARRQHVPHLRDIYPGKTRVVWRQQILPTLQEAFGEQTLDNIRKVAVDAAAWKGMLDRFIIDPFWENVRLFHFGAIVPFGQQRSYPRAFWEEVLLRVCHELHSPMMTKSSVNRLFSTMVRGRRTIALHVQKDFRVVVDYENQRLLFVDYRLLVGHGDKAEFASRLSSHWSSAALTHTLADALATTSTALACGPWRVEVGPRRAGGPHRRGMEGVMRGQWEVPLLRESPQRTPPAEEKEEG
;
A
#
# COMPACT_ATOMS: atom_id res chain seq x y z
N SER A 1 15.88 12.92 -3.13
CA SER A 1 15.65 11.60 -2.48
C SER A 1 14.76 10.73 -3.39
N ARG A 2 14.57 9.42 -3.10
CA ARG A 2 13.65 8.54 -3.87
C ARG A 2 12.20 9.06 -3.80
N LEU A 3 11.71 9.33 -2.60
CA LEU A 3 10.33 9.81 -2.37
C LEU A 3 10.01 11.08 -3.16
N ALA A 4 10.89 12.08 -3.13
CA ALA A 4 10.68 13.34 -3.87
C ALA A 4 10.57 13.12 -5.39
N ARG A 5 11.37 12.19 -5.94
CA ARG A 5 11.33 11.87 -7.38
C ARG A 5 10.02 11.18 -7.77
N TYR A 6 9.56 10.21 -6.98
CA TYR A 6 8.31 9.52 -7.24
C TYR A 6 7.08 10.40 -7.00
N ALA A 7 7.17 11.37 -6.08
CA ALA A 7 6.14 12.39 -5.93
C ALA A 7 6.01 13.23 -7.21
N ALA A 8 7.12 13.70 -7.78
CA ALA A 8 7.12 14.42 -9.05
C ALA A 8 6.61 13.57 -10.22
N TYR A 9 6.99 12.29 -10.28
CA TYR A 9 6.46 11.37 -11.30
C TYR A 9 4.94 11.22 -11.23
N ARG A 10 4.39 11.11 -10.03
CA ARG A 10 2.95 11.00 -9.81
C ARG A 10 2.21 12.26 -10.28
N GLU A 11 2.76 13.43 -9.99
CA GLU A 11 2.22 14.72 -10.43
C GLU A 11 2.19 14.80 -11.97
N VAL A 12 3.32 14.53 -12.62
CA VAL A 12 3.41 14.54 -14.10
C VAL A 12 2.47 13.52 -14.75
N VAL A 13 2.35 12.32 -14.19
CA VAL A 13 1.42 11.29 -14.69
C VAL A 13 -0.03 11.77 -14.57
N ALA A 14 -0.41 12.39 -13.45
CA ALA A 14 -1.74 12.92 -13.24
C ALA A 14 -2.09 14.09 -14.17
N GLU A 15 -1.14 14.98 -14.43
CA GLU A 15 -1.32 16.15 -15.30
C GLU A 15 -1.37 15.78 -16.78
N SER A 16 -0.53 14.85 -17.21
CA SER A 16 -0.42 14.46 -18.63
C SER A 16 -1.43 13.40 -19.07
N GLY A 17 -2.07 12.70 -18.12
CA GLY A 17 -2.90 11.54 -18.42
C GLY A 17 -2.11 10.32 -18.92
N ALA A 18 -0.79 10.30 -18.72
CA ALA A 18 0.06 9.18 -19.10
C ALA A 18 -0.27 7.91 -18.30
N GLU A 19 -0.02 6.74 -18.89
CA GLU A 19 -0.26 5.45 -18.23
C GLU A 19 0.85 5.05 -17.24
N GLY A 20 2.02 5.68 -17.31
CA GLY A 20 3.16 5.36 -16.46
C GLY A 20 4.44 6.09 -16.85
N VAL A 21 5.53 5.76 -16.16
CA VAL A 21 6.85 6.35 -16.38
C VAL A 21 7.85 5.30 -16.86
N LEU A 22 8.52 5.59 -17.97
CA LEU A 22 9.64 4.80 -18.46
C LEU A 22 10.92 5.22 -17.76
N ILE A 23 11.66 4.26 -17.21
CA ILE A 23 12.97 4.51 -16.60
C ILE A 23 14.05 3.63 -17.21
N GLY A 24 15.24 4.21 -17.38
CA GLY A 24 16.40 3.57 -18.01
C GLY A 24 17.15 2.59 -17.10
N HIS A 25 16.46 1.79 -16.31
CA HIS A 25 17.10 0.71 -15.56
C HIS A 25 17.53 -0.40 -16.53
N HIS A 26 18.78 -0.84 -16.39
CA HIS A 26 19.39 -1.85 -17.25
C HIS A 26 19.65 -3.17 -16.50
N ARG A 27 20.06 -4.22 -17.21
CA ARG A 27 20.30 -5.57 -16.66
C ARG A 27 21.20 -5.53 -15.43
N ASP A 28 22.28 -4.76 -15.48
CA ASP A 28 23.26 -4.71 -14.38
C ASP A 28 22.73 -4.00 -13.13
N ASP A 29 21.72 -3.12 -13.23
CA ASP A 29 21.11 -2.45 -12.06
C ASP A 29 20.38 -3.45 -11.17
N ALA A 30 19.90 -4.56 -11.73
CA ALA A 30 19.27 -5.62 -10.94
C ALA A 30 20.28 -6.31 -10.03
N VAL A 31 21.51 -6.54 -10.50
CA VAL A 31 22.56 -7.18 -9.71
C VAL A 31 22.94 -6.30 -8.53
N GLU A 32 23.07 -4.98 -8.76
CA GLU A 32 23.29 -4.01 -7.69
C GLU A 32 22.16 -4.06 -6.64
N ASN A 33 20.90 -4.11 -7.09
CA ASN A 33 19.75 -4.19 -6.17
C ASN A 33 19.76 -5.49 -5.35
N VAL A 34 20.06 -6.62 -5.99
CA VAL A 34 20.16 -7.93 -5.31
C VAL A 34 21.24 -7.87 -4.23
N LEU A 35 22.44 -7.40 -4.57
CA LEU A 35 23.56 -7.30 -3.64
C LEU A 35 23.30 -6.29 -2.51
N ASP A 36 22.68 -5.14 -2.81
CA ASP A 36 22.23 -4.19 -1.79
C ASP A 36 21.26 -4.84 -0.80
N ASN A 37 20.29 -5.61 -1.30
CA ASN A 37 19.30 -6.28 -0.44
C ASN A 37 19.93 -7.36 0.43
N LEU A 38 20.90 -8.11 -0.12
CA LEU A 38 21.68 -9.10 0.62
C LEU A 38 22.52 -8.46 1.72
N CYS A 39 23.30 -7.43 1.39
CA CYS A 39 24.14 -6.71 2.36
C CYS A 39 23.32 -6.03 3.47
N MET A 40 22.11 -5.58 3.16
CA MET A 40 21.18 -5.00 4.14
C MET A 40 20.40 -6.06 4.95
N GLY A 41 20.66 -7.35 4.72
CA GLY A 41 20.00 -8.48 5.37
C GLY A 41 18.49 -8.39 5.24
N ARG A 42 17.99 -8.06 4.05
CA ARG A 42 16.55 -8.07 3.76
C ARG A 42 16.11 -9.50 3.42
N ASN A 43 14.82 -9.78 3.54
CA ASN A 43 14.28 -11.13 3.43
C ASN A 43 14.28 -11.65 1.98
N LEU A 44 14.09 -12.95 1.79
CA LEU A 44 14.07 -13.58 0.46
C LEU A 44 13.04 -12.93 -0.48
N HIS A 45 11.92 -12.45 0.06
CA HIS A 45 10.86 -11.78 -0.69
C HIS A 45 11.25 -10.38 -1.21
N SER A 46 12.31 -9.80 -0.66
CA SER A 46 12.88 -8.51 -1.07
C SER A 46 14.09 -8.62 -1.99
N VAL A 47 14.62 -9.84 -2.19
CA VAL A 47 15.70 -10.14 -3.16
C VAL A 47 15.27 -10.08 -4.64
N PRO A 48 13.99 -10.18 -5.05
CA PRO A 48 13.61 -10.21 -6.46
C PRO A 48 14.17 -9.06 -7.31
N VAL A 49 14.38 -9.41 -8.58
CA VAL A 49 14.90 -8.57 -9.65
C VAL A 49 13.96 -7.39 -9.92
N LEU A 50 14.53 -6.28 -10.41
CA LEU A 50 13.74 -5.17 -10.97
C LEU A 50 12.87 -5.69 -12.12
N GLU A 51 11.57 -5.85 -11.87
CA GLU A 51 10.62 -6.33 -12.88
C GLU A 51 10.49 -5.32 -14.04
N PRO A 52 10.27 -5.79 -15.28
CA PRO A 52 10.06 -4.91 -16.43
C PRO A 52 8.89 -3.94 -16.25
N VAL A 53 7.86 -4.37 -15.51
CA VAL A 53 6.67 -3.58 -15.17
C VAL A 53 6.43 -3.73 -13.66
N SER A 54 6.24 -2.62 -12.97
CA SER A 54 5.91 -2.64 -11.53
C SER A 54 5.18 -1.37 -11.12
N ILE A 55 4.41 -1.41 -10.03
CA ILE A 55 3.96 -0.20 -9.34
C ILE A 55 4.95 0.14 -8.23
N THR A 56 5.39 1.38 -8.14
CA THR A 56 6.34 1.82 -7.10
C THR A 56 5.89 3.18 -6.57
N GLU A 57 5.67 3.29 -5.25
CA GLU A 57 5.13 4.50 -4.61
C GLU A 57 3.82 5.00 -5.28
N GLY A 58 2.98 4.07 -5.73
CA GLY A 58 1.72 4.36 -6.44
C GLY A 58 1.88 4.80 -7.90
N VAL A 59 3.10 4.77 -8.46
CA VAL A 59 3.36 5.14 -9.86
C VAL A 59 3.61 3.87 -10.70
N PRO A 60 2.91 3.67 -11.83
CA PRO A 60 3.24 2.63 -12.80
C PRO A 60 4.60 2.91 -13.45
N ILE A 61 5.53 1.96 -13.36
CA ILE A 61 6.90 2.08 -13.88
C ILE A 61 7.17 0.99 -14.92
N TRP A 62 7.73 1.39 -16.06
CA TRP A 62 8.18 0.51 -17.14
C TRP A 62 9.70 0.61 -17.32
N ARG A 63 10.36 -0.53 -17.51
CA ARG A 63 11.82 -0.65 -17.59
C ARG A 63 12.25 -1.42 -18.85
N PRO A 64 12.13 -0.83 -20.05
CA PRO A 64 12.37 -1.54 -21.30
C PRO A 64 13.83 -2.02 -21.48
N LEU A 65 14.78 -1.45 -20.73
CA LEU A 65 16.20 -1.74 -20.88
C LEU A 65 16.71 -2.87 -19.97
N THR A 66 15.85 -3.51 -19.17
CA THR A 66 16.27 -4.54 -18.18
C THR A 66 16.91 -5.78 -18.78
N SER A 67 16.71 -6.04 -20.07
CA SER A 67 17.34 -7.16 -20.78
C SER A 67 18.77 -6.85 -21.26
N TRP A 68 19.15 -5.57 -21.31
CA TRP A 68 20.39 -5.10 -21.92
C TRP A 68 21.41 -4.70 -20.86
N GLY A 69 22.67 -5.12 -21.04
CA GLY A 69 23.78 -4.71 -20.19
C GLY A 69 24.25 -3.28 -20.47
N LYS A 70 24.96 -2.69 -19.51
CA LYS A 70 25.46 -1.31 -19.65
C LYS A 70 26.46 -1.15 -20.80
N ALA A 71 27.27 -2.16 -21.06
CA ALA A 71 28.22 -2.17 -22.18
C ALA A 71 27.50 -2.12 -23.53
N GLU A 72 26.41 -2.87 -23.68
CA GLU A 72 25.58 -2.92 -24.88
C GLU A 72 24.90 -1.56 -25.14
N ILE A 73 24.32 -0.97 -24.08
CA ILE A 73 23.70 0.36 -24.14
C ILE A 73 24.71 1.44 -24.52
N ARG A 74 25.92 1.40 -23.94
CA ARG A 74 27.01 2.34 -24.29
C ARG A 74 27.49 2.15 -25.73
N ALA A 75 27.62 0.91 -26.19
CA ALA A 75 27.98 0.63 -27.57
C ALA A 75 26.93 1.17 -28.54
N PHE A 76 25.65 0.98 -28.24
CA PHE A 76 24.55 1.57 -29.01
C PHE A 76 24.61 3.09 -29.02
N ALA A 77 24.74 3.73 -27.86
CA ALA A 77 24.82 5.19 -27.75
C ALA A 77 26.00 5.76 -28.55
N ARG A 78 27.17 5.11 -28.53
CA ARG A 78 28.34 5.52 -29.34
C ARG A 78 28.06 5.39 -30.83
N ARG A 79 27.51 4.25 -31.29
CA ARG A 79 27.18 4.03 -32.71
C ARG A 79 26.15 5.04 -33.24
N GLN A 80 25.19 5.40 -32.40
CA GLN A 80 24.10 6.32 -32.74
C GLN A 80 24.40 7.78 -32.39
N HIS A 81 25.62 8.09 -31.93
CA HIS A 81 26.03 9.43 -31.51
C HIS A 81 25.09 10.09 -30.49
N VAL A 82 24.49 9.29 -29.59
CA VAL A 82 23.57 9.79 -28.57
C VAL A 82 24.38 10.50 -27.47
N PRO A 83 24.21 11.83 -27.29
CA PRO A 83 24.90 12.55 -26.24
C PRO A 83 24.39 12.09 -24.87
N HIS A 84 25.29 11.93 -23.91
CA HIS A 84 24.94 11.57 -22.54
C HIS A 84 25.88 12.23 -21.53
N LEU A 85 25.34 12.57 -20.37
CA LEU A 85 26.12 13.09 -19.26
C LEU A 85 27.00 11.98 -18.67
N ARG A 86 28.24 12.34 -18.27
CA ARG A 86 29.12 11.42 -17.55
C ARG A 86 28.61 11.25 -16.11
N ASP A 87 28.74 10.05 -15.58
CA ASP A 87 28.34 9.69 -14.22
C ASP A 87 29.48 10.12 -13.26
N ILE A 88 29.40 11.33 -12.69
CA ILE A 88 30.49 11.97 -11.90
C ILE A 88 30.11 12.24 -10.44
N TYR A 89 29.42 11.30 -9.78
CA TYR A 89 29.06 11.45 -8.36
C TYR A 89 29.86 10.50 -7.45
N PRO A 90 31.11 10.83 -7.07
CA PRO A 90 31.88 10.03 -6.12
C PRO A 90 31.19 9.93 -4.75
N GLY A 91 31.44 8.85 -4.01
CA GLY A 91 31.03 8.71 -2.60
C GLY A 91 29.65 8.09 -2.33
N LYS A 92 28.91 7.65 -3.35
CA LYS A 92 27.66 6.88 -3.17
C LYS A 92 27.94 5.38 -3.26
N THR A 93 27.28 4.57 -2.44
CA THR A 93 27.40 3.09 -2.40
C THR A 93 27.33 2.45 -3.80
N ARG A 94 26.47 2.97 -4.68
CA ARG A 94 26.35 2.49 -6.07
C ARG A 94 27.61 2.70 -6.92
N VAL A 95 28.37 3.76 -6.67
CA VAL A 95 29.64 3.98 -7.38
C VAL A 95 30.68 2.97 -6.93
N VAL A 96 30.72 2.66 -5.63
CA VAL A 96 31.59 1.60 -5.08
C VAL A 96 31.25 0.24 -5.67
N TRP A 97 29.96 -0.12 -5.75
CA TRP A 97 29.53 -1.34 -6.43
C TRP A 97 30.06 -1.41 -7.86
N ARG A 98 29.81 -0.37 -8.67
CA ARG A 98 30.15 -0.36 -10.10
C ARG A 98 31.64 -0.33 -10.40
N GLN A 99 32.42 0.42 -9.61
CA GLN A 99 33.83 0.69 -9.91
C GLN A 99 34.79 -0.26 -9.21
N GLN A 100 34.39 -0.84 -8.08
CA GLN A 100 35.28 -1.65 -7.25
C GLN A 100 34.73 -3.07 -7.12
N ILE A 101 33.52 -3.23 -6.59
CA ILE A 101 33.05 -4.56 -6.17
C ILE A 101 32.67 -5.47 -7.34
N LEU A 102 31.84 -5.00 -8.29
CA LEU A 102 31.41 -5.83 -9.42
C LEU A 102 32.61 -6.28 -10.29
N PRO A 103 33.57 -5.41 -10.64
CA PRO A 103 34.79 -5.85 -11.35
C PRO A 103 35.58 -6.89 -10.57
N THR A 104 35.81 -6.68 -9.26
CA THR A 104 36.56 -7.63 -8.43
C THR A 104 35.84 -8.99 -8.33
N LEU A 105 34.51 -9.02 -8.26
CA LEU A 105 33.74 -10.27 -8.31
C LEU A 105 33.91 -11.01 -9.64
N GLN A 106 33.90 -10.29 -10.76
CA GLN A 106 34.10 -10.89 -12.08
C GLN A 106 35.54 -11.39 -12.28
N GLU A 107 36.53 -10.67 -11.76
CA GLU A 107 37.93 -11.10 -11.78
C GLU A 107 38.15 -12.37 -10.95
N ALA A 108 37.57 -12.44 -9.75
CA ALA A 108 37.75 -13.56 -8.84
C ALA A 108 36.96 -14.83 -9.24
N PHE A 109 35.73 -14.67 -9.76
CA PHE A 109 34.81 -15.78 -10.00
C PHE A 109 34.44 -15.99 -11.48
N GLY A 110 34.94 -15.13 -12.39
CA GLY A 110 34.75 -15.22 -13.84
C GLY A 110 33.69 -14.26 -14.40
N GLU A 111 33.71 -14.07 -15.72
CA GLU A 111 32.86 -13.08 -16.42
C GLU A 111 31.35 -13.31 -16.23
N GLN A 112 30.93 -14.58 -16.05
CA GLN A 112 29.53 -14.99 -15.87
C GLN A 112 28.97 -14.71 -14.46
N THR A 113 29.79 -14.23 -13.53
CA THR A 113 29.40 -14.05 -12.12
C THR A 113 28.15 -13.20 -11.94
N LEU A 114 28.04 -12.09 -12.68
CA LEU A 114 26.90 -11.18 -12.56
C LEU A 114 25.60 -11.83 -13.09
N ASP A 115 25.70 -12.59 -14.18
CA ASP A 115 24.56 -13.33 -14.74
C ASP A 115 24.14 -14.48 -13.82
N ASN A 116 25.07 -15.14 -13.14
CA ASN A 116 24.78 -16.15 -12.12
C ASN A 116 24.04 -15.55 -10.93
N ILE A 117 24.47 -14.39 -10.41
CA ILE A 117 23.75 -13.67 -9.34
C ILE A 117 22.33 -13.32 -9.79
N ARG A 118 22.19 -12.81 -11.03
CA ARG A 118 20.87 -12.49 -11.60
C ARG A 118 19.99 -13.73 -11.70
N LYS A 119 20.53 -14.85 -12.16
CA LYS A 119 19.80 -16.12 -12.27
C LYS A 119 19.23 -16.55 -10.91
N VAL A 120 20.05 -16.52 -9.85
CA VAL A 120 19.59 -16.83 -8.49
C VAL A 120 18.46 -15.90 -8.05
N ALA A 121 18.53 -14.61 -8.38
CA ALA A 121 17.48 -13.65 -8.04
C ALA A 121 16.17 -13.88 -8.83
N VAL A 122 16.26 -14.30 -10.10
CA VAL A 122 15.09 -14.71 -10.90
C VAL A 122 14.45 -15.96 -10.31
N ASP A 123 15.26 -16.97 -9.99
CA ASP A 123 14.78 -18.21 -9.37
C ASP A 123 14.11 -17.91 -8.02
N ALA A 124 14.72 -17.06 -7.19
CA ALA A 124 14.13 -16.61 -5.93
C ALA A 124 12.78 -15.91 -6.10
N ALA A 125 12.60 -15.11 -7.16
CA ALA A 125 11.32 -14.48 -7.48
C ALA A 125 10.25 -15.52 -7.89
N ALA A 126 10.63 -16.54 -8.66
CA ALA A 126 9.73 -17.65 -9.00
C ALA A 126 9.29 -18.44 -7.76
N TRP A 127 10.23 -18.76 -6.86
CA TRP A 127 9.94 -19.39 -5.57
C TRP A 127 9.02 -18.52 -4.72
N LYS A 128 9.25 -17.20 -4.66
CA LYS A 128 8.36 -16.26 -3.99
C LYS A 128 6.94 -16.36 -4.54
N GLY A 129 6.76 -16.33 -5.87
CA GLY A 129 5.44 -16.41 -6.48
C GLY A 129 4.70 -17.72 -6.13
N MET A 130 5.44 -18.82 -5.97
CA MET A 130 4.89 -20.08 -5.48
C MET A 130 4.48 -19.99 -3.99
N LEU A 131 5.36 -19.47 -3.13
CA LEU A 131 5.07 -19.28 -1.70
C LEU A 131 3.89 -18.35 -1.47
N ASP A 132 3.80 -17.26 -2.24
CA ASP A 132 2.69 -16.33 -2.17
C ASP A 132 1.39 -17.06 -2.48
N ARG A 133 1.32 -17.77 -3.61
CA ARG A 133 0.13 -18.51 -4.05
C ARG A 133 -0.33 -19.61 -3.09
N PHE A 134 0.60 -20.39 -2.54
CA PHE A 134 0.25 -21.60 -1.78
C PHE A 134 0.25 -21.40 -0.27
N ILE A 135 0.89 -20.34 0.24
CA ILE A 135 1.06 -20.14 1.68
C ILE A 135 0.53 -18.77 2.11
N ILE A 136 1.00 -17.69 1.49
CA ILE A 136 0.66 -16.33 1.95
C ILE A 136 -0.79 -15.98 1.59
N ASP A 137 -1.23 -16.20 0.36
CA ASP A 137 -2.56 -15.84 -0.11
C ASP A 137 -3.67 -16.65 0.59
N PRO A 138 -3.57 -17.98 0.75
CA PRO A 138 -4.58 -18.74 1.51
C PRO A 138 -4.65 -18.33 2.98
N PHE A 139 -3.50 -17.98 3.59
CA PHE A 139 -3.50 -17.41 4.93
C PHE A 139 -4.19 -16.04 4.95
N TRP A 140 -3.91 -15.20 3.93
CA TRP A 140 -4.42 -13.85 3.82
C TRP A 140 -5.95 -13.78 3.74
N GLU A 141 -6.61 -14.78 3.15
CA GLU A 141 -8.08 -14.88 3.12
C GLU A 141 -8.74 -14.88 4.51
N ASN A 142 -7.97 -15.22 5.55
CA ASN A 142 -8.42 -15.24 6.94
C ASN A 142 -8.12 -13.94 7.69
N VAL A 143 -7.38 -13.02 7.07
CA VAL A 143 -7.14 -11.67 7.61
C VAL A 143 -8.39 -10.83 7.41
N ARG A 144 -8.75 -10.04 8.43
CA ARG A 144 -9.89 -9.12 8.39
C ARG A 144 -9.39 -7.70 8.56
N LEU A 145 -9.58 -6.87 7.55
CA LEU A 145 -9.26 -5.46 7.58
C LEU A 145 -10.51 -4.65 7.95
N PHE A 146 -10.33 -3.59 8.72
CA PHE A 146 -11.37 -2.64 9.08
C PHE A 146 -10.79 -1.22 9.07
N HIS A 147 -11.67 -0.21 9.12
CA HIS A 147 -11.28 1.20 8.95
C HIS A 147 -10.16 1.66 9.91
N PHE A 148 -10.04 1.01 11.06
CA PHE A 148 -9.13 1.38 12.13
C PHE A 148 -8.17 0.26 12.55
N GLY A 149 -7.94 -0.74 11.69
CA GLY A 149 -7.00 -1.80 12.00
C GLY A 149 -7.24 -3.13 11.28
N ALA A 150 -6.68 -4.19 11.85
CA ALA A 150 -6.70 -5.52 11.26
C ALA A 150 -6.76 -6.63 12.31
N ILE A 151 -7.45 -7.73 12.00
CA ILE A 151 -7.37 -9.00 12.72
C ILE A 151 -6.56 -9.97 11.88
N VAL A 152 -5.48 -10.49 12.44
CA VAL A 152 -4.59 -11.44 11.79
C VAL A 152 -4.58 -12.72 12.62
N PRO A 153 -5.25 -13.81 12.19
CA PRO A 153 -5.23 -15.06 12.92
C PRO A 153 -3.82 -15.66 12.86
N PHE A 154 -3.35 -16.28 13.94
CA PHE A 154 -2.11 -17.07 13.90
C PHE A 154 -2.32 -18.56 14.07
N GLY A 155 -3.35 -19.00 14.81
CA GLY A 155 -3.74 -20.41 14.92
C GLY A 155 -2.57 -21.41 14.89
N GLN A 156 -2.61 -22.34 13.93
CA GLN A 156 -1.54 -23.33 13.72
C GLN A 156 -0.26 -22.71 13.12
N GLN A 157 -0.40 -21.61 12.36
CA GLN A 157 0.69 -20.85 11.74
C GLN A 157 1.55 -20.08 12.76
N ARG A 158 1.18 -20.10 14.04
CA ARG A 158 2.00 -19.56 15.14
C ARG A 158 3.43 -20.09 15.12
N SER A 159 3.59 -21.36 14.74
CA SER A 159 4.89 -22.05 14.66
C SER A 159 5.65 -21.77 13.37
N TYR A 160 5.04 -21.07 12.40
CA TYR A 160 5.69 -20.78 11.13
C TYR A 160 6.93 -19.88 11.32
N PRO A 161 7.92 -19.98 10.41
CA PRO A 161 9.14 -19.22 10.51
C PRO A 161 8.91 -17.71 10.58
N ARG A 162 9.84 -16.97 11.21
CA ARG A 162 9.76 -15.50 11.28
C ARG A 162 9.60 -14.85 9.91
N ALA A 163 10.26 -15.39 8.88
CA ALA A 163 10.17 -14.86 7.51
C ALA A 163 8.73 -14.82 6.98
N PHE A 164 7.91 -15.83 7.30
CA PHE A 164 6.49 -15.82 6.95
C PHE A 164 5.75 -14.65 7.62
N TRP A 165 6.01 -14.45 8.92
CA TRP A 165 5.39 -13.36 9.67
C TRP A 165 5.87 -11.98 9.23
N GLU A 166 7.13 -11.84 8.83
CA GLU A 166 7.63 -10.60 8.22
C GLU A 166 6.82 -10.21 6.97
N GLU A 167 6.49 -11.16 6.10
CA GLU A 167 5.67 -10.92 4.91
C GLU A 167 4.22 -10.58 5.24
N VAL A 168 3.60 -11.35 6.12
CA VAL A 168 2.22 -11.09 6.57
C VAL A 168 2.12 -9.69 7.17
N LEU A 169 3.04 -9.33 8.07
CA LEU A 169 3.05 -8.04 8.75
C LEU A 169 3.35 -6.89 7.79
N LEU A 170 4.24 -7.10 6.83
CA LEU A 170 4.49 -6.15 5.73
C LEU A 170 3.19 -5.86 4.96
N ARG A 171 2.47 -6.91 4.55
CA ARG A 171 1.21 -6.77 3.81
C ARG A 171 0.13 -6.10 4.65
N VAL A 172 0.03 -6.40 5.95
CA VAL A 172 -0.87 -5.69 6.88
C VAL A 172 -0.54 -4.19 6.92
N CYS A 173 0.73 -3.81 7.06
CA CYS A 173 1.10 -2.39 7.10
C CYS A 173 0.76 -1.69 5.78
N HIS A 174 0.98 -2.35 4.64
CA HIS A 174 0.66 -1.82 3.32
C HIS A 174 -0.85 -1.56 3.17
N GLU A 175 -1.69 -2.53 3.52
CA GLU A 175 -3.16 -2.38 3.44
C GLU A 175 -3.72 -1.37 4.43
N LEU A 176 -3.10 -1.24 5.61
CA LEU A 176 -3.44 -0.20 6.58
C LEU A 176 -2.88 1.18 6.22
N HIS A 177 -2.17 1.32 5.09
CA HIS A 177 -1.49 2.55 4.68
C HIS A 177 -0.58 3.12 5.78
N SER A 178 0.00 2.23 6.58
CA SER A 178 0.84 2.52 7.74
C SER A 178 2.32 2.51 7.37
N PRO A 179 3.17 3.33 8.02
CA PRO A 179 4.62 3.15 7.94
C PRO A 179 5.03 1.72 8.29
N MET A 180 6.05 1.21 7.61
CA MET A 180 6.59 -0.12 7.89
C MET A 180 7.11 -0.24 9.34
N MET A 181 6.87 -1.42 9.93
CA MET A 181 7.45 -1.77 11.22
C MET A 181 8.98 -1.92 11.13
N THR A 182 9.68 -1.50 12.18
CA THR A 182 11.14 -1.73 12.26
C THR A 182 11.46 -3.22 12.46
N LYS A 183 12.67 -3.67 12.07
CA LYS A 183 13.11 -5.06 12.32
C LYS A 183 13.01 -5.44 13.79
N SER A 184 13.37 -4.53 14.70
CA SER A 184 13.27 -4.74 16.15
C SER A 184 11.83 -4.88 16.63
N SER A 185 10.90 -4.06 16.08
CA SER A 185 9.47 -4.16 16.38
C SER A 185 8.88 -5.49 15.92
N VAL A 186 9.20 -5.93 14.70
CA VAL A 186 8.75 -7.23 14.17
C VAL A 186 9.29 -8.37 15.03
N ASN A 187 10.59 -8.34 15.37
CA ASN A 187 11.20 -9.35 16.25
C ASN A 187 10.53 -9.40 17.63
N ARG A 188 10.21 -8.25 18.22
CA ARG A 188 9.51 -8.17 19.51
C ARG A 188 8.10 -8.76 19.41
N LEU A 189 7.34 -8.40 18.38
CA LEU A 189 6.00 -8.94 18.16
C LEU A 189 6.03 -10.45 17.94
N PHE A 190 6.89 -10.93 17.04
CA PHE A 190 7.03 -12.34 16.72
C PHE A 190 7.45 -13.16 17.95
N SER A 191 8.50 -12.73 18.67
CA SER A 191 8.96 -13.44 19.87
C SER A 191 7.90 -13.46 20.98
N THR A 192 7.14 -12.38 21.13
CA THR A 192 6.00 -12.33 22.06
C THR A 192 4.93 -13.32 21.62
N MET A 193 4.46 -13.25 20.37
CA MET A 193 3.45 -14.16 19.81
C MET A 193 3.86 -15.63 19.95
N VAL A 194 5.12 -15.98 19.71
CA VAL A 194 5.58 -17.38 19.80
C VAL A 194 5.72 -17.82 21.26
N ARG A 195 6.36 -17.04 22.13
CA ARG A 195 6.73 -17.48 23.50
C ARG A 195 5.67 -17.20 24.57
N GLY A 196 4.81 -16.21 24.36
CA GLY A 196 3.86 -15.76 25.35
C GLY A 196 2.70 -16.72 25.56
N ARG A 197 2.00 -16.54 26.68
CA ARG A 197 0.85 -17.37 27.08
C ARG A 197 -0.33 -16.57 27.62
N ARG A 198 -0.20 -15.24 27.67
CA ARG A 198 -1.20 -14.32 28.22
C ARG A 198 -1.34 -13.13 27.32
N THR A 199 -2.58 -12.68 27.14
CA THR A 199 -2.89 -11.54 26.27
C THR A 199 -2.09 -10.31 26.66
N ILE A 200 -1.44 -9.69 25.67
CA ILE A 200 -0.55 -8.55 25.89
C ILE A 200 -0.67 -7.55 24.75
N ALA A 201 -0.72 -6.27 25.10
CA ALA A 201 -0.67 -5.16 24.14
C ALA A 201 0.78 -4.67 23.97
N LEU A 202 1.22 -4.55 22.72
CA LEU A 202 2.53 -4.07 22.35
C LEU A 202 2.43 -2.77 21.55
N HIS A 203 3.32 -1.84 21.85
CA HIS A 203 3.56 -0.66 21.02
C HIS A 203 4.67 -0.99 20.00
N VAL A 204 4.27 -1.34 18.79
CA VAL A 204 5.19 -1.84 17.75
C VAL A 204 5.40 -0.85 16.60
N GLN A 205 4.52 0.14 16.47
CA GLN A 205 4.60 1.20 15.48
C GLN A 205 3.95 2.47 16.04
N LYS A 206 4.13 3.60 15.34
CA LYS A 206 3.61 4.91 15.77
C LYS A 206 2.08 4.92 15.77
N ASP A 207 1.48 4.38 14.72
CA ASP A 207 0.05 4.57 14.42
C ASP A 207 -0.85 3.44 14.92
N PHE A 208 -0.29 2.33 15.40
CA PHE A 208 -1.09 1.21 15.87
C PHE A 208 -0.46 0.55 17.10
N ARG A 209 -1.33 0.10 18.00
CA ARG A 209 -1.00 -0.91 19.00
C ARG A 209 -1.39 -2.28 18.48
N VAL A 210 -0.61 -3.30 18.85
CA VAL A 210 -0.91 -4.69 18.51
C VAL A 210 -1.18 -5.47 19.77
N VAL A 211 -2.39 -6.01 19.89
CA VAL A 211 -2.75 -6.94 20.96
C VAL A 211 -2.54 -8.36 20.46
N VAL A 212 -1.76 -9.14 21.22
CA VAL A 212 -1.61 -10.57 21.00
C VAL A 212 -2.64 -11.29 21.86
N ASP A 213 -3.69 -11.81 21.24
CA ASP A 213 -4.80 -12.51 21.91
C ASP A 213 -4.59 -14.02 21.77
N TYR A 214 -4.15 -14.65 22.86
CA TYR A 214 -3.84 -16.09 22.88
C TYR A 214 -5.09 -16.95 23.07
N GLU A 215 -6.17 -16.40 23.63
CA GLU A 215 -7.41 -17.16 23.80
C GLU A 215 -8.05 -17.41 22.43
N ASN A 216 -8.07 -16.38 21.58
CA ASN A 216 -8.63 -16.46 20.24
C ASN A 216 -7.58 -16.66 19.13
N GLN A 217 -6.31 -16.91 19.50
CA GLN A 217 -5.19 -17.18 18.60
C GLN A 217 -5.03 -16.15 17.46
N ARG A 218 -5.02 -14.86 17.78
CA ARG A 218 -4.99 -13.75 16.80
C ARG A 218 -4.15 -12.55 17.25
N LEU A 219 -3.67 -11.79 16.27
CA LEU A 219 -3.12 -10.46 16.45
C LEU A 219 -4.17 -9.42 16.07
N LEU A 220 -4.25 -8.36 16.86
CA LEU A 220 -5.23 -7.29 16.68
C LEU A 220 -4.50 -5.97 16.57
N PHE A 221 -4.47 -5.44 15.36
CA PHE A 221 -3.95 -4.12 15.05
C PHE A 221 -5.06 -3.12 15.32
N VAL A 222 -4.80 -2.16 16.19
CA VAL A 222 -5.77 -1.12 16.56
C VAL A 222 -5.08 0.22 16.45
N ASP A 223 -5.68 1.13 15.68
CA ASP A 223 -5.21 2.50 15.56
C ASP A 223 -5.14 3.14 16.95
N TYR A 224 -3.95 3.60 17.35
CA TYR A 224 -3.76 4.13 18.70
C TYR A 224 -4.53 5.44 18.92
N ARG A 225 -4.86 6.20 17.87
CA ARG A 225 -5.62 7.45 17.98
C ARG A 225 -7.04 7.19 18.47
N LEU A 226 -7.61 6.04 18.12
CA LEU A 226 -8.89 5.61 18.67
C LEU A 226 -8.83 5.27 20.17
N LEU A 227 -7.64 4.95 20.68
CA LEU A 227 -7.42 4.70 22.11
C LEU A 227 -7.20 5.99 22.92
N VAL A 228 -6.94 7.12 22.25
CA VAL A 228 -6.49 8.37 22.89
C VAL A 228 -7.58 9.45 22.87
N GLY A 229 -8.73 9.22 22.24
CA GLY A 229 -9.75 10.25 21.99
C GLY A 229 -11.11 10.14 22.68
N HIS A 230 -11.43 9.04 23.37
CA HIS A 230 -12.73 8.91 24.06
C HIS A 230 -12.57 8.61 25.54
N GLY A 231 -13.39 9.30 26.32
CA GLY A 231 -13.52 9.10 27.76
C GLY A 231 -13.73 7.62 28.10
N ASP A 232 -13.21 7.29 29.28
CA ASP A 232 -13.29 6.01 29.97
C ASP A 232 -12.75 4.76 29.24
N LYS A 233 -11.58 4.32 29.71
CA LYS A 233 -10.95 3.04 29.29
C LYS A 233 -11.88 1.85 29.53
N ALA A 234 -12.82 1.93 30.47
CA ALA A 234 -13.79 0.88 30.75
C ALA A 234 -14.85 0.74 29.65
N GLU A 235 -15.34 1.85 29.09
CA GLU A 235 -16.32 1.84 27.99
C GLU A 235 -15.70 1.28 26.70
N PHE A 236 -14.45 1.67 26.41
CA PHE A 236 -13.72 1.12 25.28
C PHE A 236 -13.44 -0.39 25.43
N ALA A 237 -13.05 -0.85 26.63
CA ALA A 237 -12.89 -2.28 26.92
C ALA A 237 -14.23 -3.05 26.81
N SER A 238 -15.35 -2.43 27.18
CA SER A 238 -16.70 -2.97 27.01
C SER A 238 -17.14 -3.04 25.54
N ARG A 239 -16.79 -2.05 24.71
CA ARG A 239 -17.04 -2.07 23.26
C ARG A 239 -16.21 -3.14 22.54
N LEU A 240 -14.96 -3.32 22.95
CA LEU A 240 -14.11 -4.42 22.48
C LEU A 240 -14.67 -5.78 22.91
N SER A 241 -15.06 -5.97 24.18
CA SER A 241 -15.58 -7.26 24.65
C SER A 241 -16.95 -7.62 24.07
N SER A 242 -17.83 -6.65 23.84
CA SER A 242 -19.16 -6.84 23.24
C SER A 242 -19.10 -7.25 21.76
N HIS A 243 -18.15 -6.72 20.99
CA HIS A 243 -17.95 -7.14 19.59
C HIS A 243 -17.27 -8.51 19.47
N TRP A 244 -16.63 -9.01 20.53
CA TRP A 244 -15.68 -10.14 20.46
C TRP A 244 -16.18 -11.43 21.11
N SER A 245 -17.34 -11.41 21.78
CA SER A 245 -17.85 -12.51 22.62
C SER A 245 -18.91 -13.40 21.97
N SER A 246 -19.21 -13.25 20.68
CA SER A 246 -20.26 -14.04 20.04
C SER A 246 -19.86 -14.50 18.65
N ALA A 247 -20.35 -15.68 18.27
CA ALA A 247 -20.50 -16.19 16.91
C ALA A 247 -21.24 -15.23 15.93
N ALA A 248 -21.49 -13.98 16.32
CA ALA A 248 -22.10 -12.91 15.55
C ALA A 248 -21.26 -12.46 14.33
N LEU A 249 -19.95 -12.76 14.25
CA LEU A 249 -19.15 -12.37 13.09
C LEU A 249 -19.46 -13.15 11.79
N THR A 250 -20.33 -14.16 11.82
CA THR A 250 -20.91 -14.77 10.61
C THR A 250 -22.30 -14.26 10.24
N HIS A 251 -22.95 -13.41 11.04
CA HIS A 251 -24.27 -12.86 10.71
C HIS A 251 -24.39 -11.34 10.72
N THR A 252 -23.47 -10.57 11.32
CA THR A 252 -23.59 -9.10 11.37
C THR A 252 -22.89 -8.35 10.22
N LEU A 253 -22.80 -8.98 9.04
CA LEU A 253 -22.42 -8.30 7.79
C LEU A 253 -23.45 -8.52 6.66
N ALA A 254 -24.33 -9.50 6.77
CA ALA A 254 -25.47 -9.65 5.86
C ALA A 254 -26.58 -8.63 6.21
N ASP A 255 -26.83 -8.40 7.51
CA ASP A 255 -27.85 -7.45 7.97
C ASP A 255 -27.35 -5.99 8.04
N ALA A 256 -26.03 -5.76 8.03
CA ALA A 256 -25.46 -4.40 7.95
C ALA A 256 -25.33 -3.89 6.49
N LEU A 257 -25.58 -4.75 5.50
CA LEU A 257 -25.63 -4.41 4.08
C LEU A 257 -27.05 -4.40 3.50
N ALA A 258 -28.06 -4.70 4.32
CA ALA A 258 -29.47 -4.53 3.96
C ALA A 258 -30.08 -3.50 4.91
N THR A 259 -30.53 -2.37 4.36
CA THR A 259 -31.16 -1.23 5.08
C THR A 259 -30.15 -0.44 5.93
N THR A 260 -29.75 0.79 5.60
CA THR A 260 -30.66 1.95 5.49
C THR A 260 -29.88 3.10 4.85
N SER A 261 -30.46 3.72 3.80
CA SER A 261 -30.07 5.05 3.36
C SER A 261 -30.44 6.04 4.46
N THR A 262 -29.46 6.58 5.19
CA THR A 262 -29.71 7.62 6.20
C THR A 262 -29.43 8.99 5.61
N ALA A 263 -30.51 9.72 5.30
CA ALA A 263 -30.46 11.17 5.12
C ALA A 263 -30.25 11.82 6.49
N LEU A 264 -29.20 12.63 6.63
CA LEU A 264 -28.93 13.43 7.82
C LEU A 264 -29.27 14.89 7.51
N ALA A 265 -30.17 15.47 8.31
CA ALA A 265 -30.50 16.89 8.24
C ALA A 265 -29.63 17.68 9.22
N CYS A 266 -28.86 18.64 8.71
CA CYS A 266 -28.02 19.54 9.51
C CYS A 266 -28.40 21.00 9.15
N GLY A 267 -29.33 21.60 9.90
CA GLY A 267 -29.84 22.94 9.58
C GLY A 267 -30.64 22.97 8.26
N PRO A 268 -30.57 24.03 7.44
CA PRO A 268 -31.36 24.16 6.20
C PRO A 268 -30.88 23.28 5.03
N TRP A 269 -30.00 22.32 5.33
CA TRP A 269 -29.38 21.44 4.36
C TRP A 269 -29.84 20.01 4.54
N ARG A 270 -30.23 19.40 3.42
CA ARG A 270 -30.41 17.96 3.30
C ARG A 270 -29.21 17.39 2.54
N VAL A 271 -28.49 16.46 3.17
CA VAL A 271 -27.32 15.78 2.56
C VAL A 271 -27.65 14.31 2.39
N GLU A 272 -27.62 13.86 1.14
CA GLU A 272 -27.73 12.44 0.78
C GLU A 272 -26.37 11.91 0.35
N VAL A 273 -25.98 10.78 0.96
CA VAL A 273 -24.74 10.06 0.62
C VAL A 273 -25.14 8.73 -0.01
N GLY A 274 -24.87 8.60 -1.31
CA GLY A 274 -25.17 7.39 -2.06
C GLY A 274 -23.93 6.82 -2.77
N PRO A 275 -23.91 5.51 -3.06
CA PRO A 275 -22.87 4.91 -3.89
C PRO A 275 -23.02 5.40 -5.34
N ARG A 276 -21.90 5.72 -5.98
CA ARG A 276 -21.88 6.16 -7.38
C ARG A 276 -22.39 5.01 -8.27
N ARG A 277 -23.44 5.23 -9.07
CA ARG A 277 -23.87 4.25 -10.09
C ARG A 277 -22.75 4.05 -11.10
N ALA A 278 -22.47 2.78 -11.39
CA ALA A 278 -21.37 2.33 -12.22
C ALA A 278 -21.42 2.92 -13.64
N GLY A 279 -20.32 3.54 -14.06
CA GLY A 279 -20.11 4.05 -15.41
C GLY A 279 -18.77 4.78 -15.55
N GLY A 280 -17.69 4.04 -15.83
CA GLY A 280 -16.37 4.57 -16.21
C GLY A 280 -15.17 3.80 -15.61
N PRO A 281 -14.05 3.55 -16.34
CA PRO A 281 -13.16 2.43 -16.04
C PRO A 281 -11.99 2.67 -15.07
N HIS A 282 -11.82 3.84 -14.45
CA HIS A 282 -10.74 4.03 -13.45
C HIS A 282 -11.16 4.94 -12.27
N ARG A 283 -11.23 4.34 -11.07
CA ARG A 283 -11.02 4.90 -9.70
C ARG A 283 -11.56 3.91 -8.66
N ARG A 284 -10.75 3.47 -7.67
CA ARG A 284 -11.24 2.77 -6.45
C ARG A 284 -10.60 3.33 -5.19
N GLY A 285 -11.10 4.49 -4.77
CA GLY A 285 -11.30 4.86 -3.37
C GLY A 285 -12.79 5.14 -3.19
N MET A 286 -13.35 4.93 -2.00
CA MET A 286 -14.68 5.44 -1.69
C MET A 286 -14.59 6.97 -1.55
N GLU A 287 -14.86 7.70 -2.63
CA GLU A 287 -15.27 9.10 -2.54
C GLU A 287 -16.79 9.14 -2.35
N GLY A 288 -17.26 9.73 -1.25
CA GLY A 288 -18.66 10.11 -1.09
C GLY A 288 -18.92 11.41 -1.85
N VAL A 289 -19.91 11.43 -2.74
CA VAL A 289 -20.37 12.69 -3.34
C VAL A 289 -21.32 13.35 -2.36
N MET A 290 -20.92 14.48 -1.77
CA MET A 290 -21.84 15.35 -1.04
C MET A 290 -22.59 16.25 -2.03
N ARG A 291 -23.92 16.15 -2.09
CA ARG A 291 -24.78 17.16 -2.73
C ARG A 291 -25.64 17.81 -1.66
N GLY A 292 -25.67 19.14 -1.65
CA GLY A 292 -26.53 19.92 -0.77
C GLY A 292 -27.58 20.68 -1.58
N GLN A 293 -28.84 20.62 -1.15
CA GLN A 293 -29.90 21.53 -1.58
C GLN A 293 -30.38 22.35 -0.38
N TRP A 294 -30.69 23.62 -0.64
CA TRP A 294 -31.13 24.61 0.36
C TRP A 294 -32.66 24.54 0.51
N GLU A 295 -33.16 24.09 1.67
CA GLU A 295 -34.59 24.07 1.99
C GLU A 295 -34.91 25.14 3.05
N VAL A 296 -34.81 26.41 2.67
CA VAL A 296 -35.63 27.48 3.28
C VAL A 296 -36.14 28.33 2.12
N PRO A 297 -37.46 28.54 2.00
CA PRO A 297 -37.97 29.44 0.98
C PRO A 297 -37.35 30.82 1.22
N LEU A 298 -36.82 31.43 0.16
CA LEU A 298 -36.58 32.86 0.12
C LEU A 298 -37.88 33.53 0.59
N LEU A 299 -37.88 34.12 1.79
CA LEU A 299 -38.76 35.24 2.09
C LEU A 299 -38.38 36.36 1.10
N ARG A 300 -38.97 36.29 -0.09
CA ARG A 300 -39.24 37.44 -0.93
C ARG A 300 -40.72 37.73 -0.80
N GLU A 301 -41.09 38.33 0.32
CA GLU A 301 -42.18 39.29 0.23
C GLU A 301 -41.61 40.58 -0.36
N SER A 302 -42.03 40.87 -1.58
CA SER A 302 -42.33 42.22 -2.05
C SER A 302 -43.25 42.10 -3.27
N PRO A 303 -44.13 43.09 -3.46
CA PRO A 303 -45.55 42.88 -3.65
C PRO A 303 -45.93 42.44 -5.07
N GLN A 304 -47.13 41.84 -5.15
CA GLN A 304 -47.88 41.59 -6.37
C GLN A 304 -47.70 42.74 -7.39
N ARG A 305 -47.09 42.43 -8.54
CA ARG A 305 -47.45 43.10 -9.79
C ARG A 305 -48.40 42.18 -10.53
N THR A 306 -49.68 42.51 -10.43
CA THR A 306 -50.73 42.11 -11.35
C THR A 306 -50.26 42.37 -12.79
N PRO A 307 -50.29 41.37 -13.69
CA PRO A 307 -50.26 41.68 -15.12
C PRO A 307 -51.63 42.28 -15.49
N PRO A 308 -51.69 43.37 -16.27
CA PRO A 308 -52.96 43.85 -16.77
C PRO A 308 -53.54 42.83 -17.75
N ALA A 309 -54.85 42.63 -17.63
CA ALA A 309 -55.66 41.91 -18.60
C ALA A 309 -55.64 42.64 -19.95
N GLU A 310 -55.66 41.83 -21.01
CA GLU A 310 -56.16 42.06 -22.37
C GLU A 310 -56.36 43.51 -22.86
N GLU A 311 -55.67 43.86 -23.94
CA GLU A 311 -56.29 44.57 -25.05
C GLU A 311 -56.08 43.77 -26.34
N LYS A 312 -57.18 43.23 -26.86
CA LYS A 312 -57.41 43.13 -28.29
C LYS A 312 -57.67 44.55 -28.81
N GLU A 313 -57.01 44.95 -29.88
CA GLU A 313 -57.53 45.83 -30.96
C GLU A 313 -56.41 45.96 -32.00
N GLU A 314 -56.62 45.38 -33.19
CA GLU A 314 -57.02 46.08 -34.43
C GLU A 314 -55.84 46.76 -35.14
N GLY A 315 -55.54 46.28 -36.36
CA GLY A 315 -54.55 46.86 -37.29
C GLY A 315 -53.82 45.82 -38.12
#